data_AF-A0A6B3EGU1-F1
#
_entry.id   AF-A0A6B3EGU1-F1
#
_cell.length_a   1.000
_cell.length_b   1.000
_cell.length_c   1.000
_cell.angle_alpha   90.00
_cell.angle_beta   90.00
_cell.angle_gamma   90.00
#
_symmetry.space_group_name_H-M   'P 1'
#
loop_
_entity.id
_entity.type
_entity.pdbx_description
1 polymer ?
#
loop_
_entity_poly.entity_id
_entity_poly.type
_entity_poly.pdbx_seq_one_letter_code
_entity_poly.pdbx_strand_id
1 'polypeptide(L)'
;IVVTGRPVPWTKKVLEELDYQGLAVCAQGAQVYDAGSGRLLTSVTLERGLARRAIELIEEHTGPLALAVSRDGLDGDVLTGTGYR
;
A
#
# COMPACT_ATOMS: atom_id res chain seq x y z
N ILE A 1 -6.25 -8.65 -15.72
CA ILE A 1 -5.48 -7.73 -14.86
C ILE A 1 -6.24 -7.55 -13.55
N VAL A 2 -5.59 -7.72 -12.40
CA VAL A 2 -6.20 -7.50 -11.07
C VAL A 2 -5.91 -6.07 -10.63
N VAL A 3 -6.88 -5.41 -9.99
CA VAL A 3 -6.73 -4.04 -9.47
C VAL A 3 -7.28 -3.99 -8.04
N THR A 4 -6.52 -3.45 -7.09
CA THR A 4 -6.93 -3.40 -5.68
C THR A 4 -6.30 -2.24 -4.91
N GLY A 5 -7.01 -1.77 -3.89
CA GLY A 5 -6.47 -0.82 -2.91
C GLY A 5 -5.45 -1.43 -1.94
N ARG A 6 -5.38 -2.76 -1.85
CA ARG A 6 -4.44 -3.46 -0.96
C ARG A 6 -3.01 -3.42 -1.52
N PRO A 7 -1.97 -3.25 -0.68
CA PRO A 7 -0.59 -3.29 -1.13
C PRO A 7 -0.16 -4.74 -1.47
N VAL A 8 0.95 -4.88 -2.19
CA VAL A 8 1.45 -6.20 -2.64
C VAL A 8 1.59 -7.25 -1.53
N PRO A 9 2.10 -6.94 -0.31
CA PRO A 9 2.24 -7.93 0.76
C PRO A 9 0.93 -8.64 1.12
N TRP A 10 -0.21 -7.96 0.99
CA TRP A 10 -1.53 -8.54 1.27
C TRP A 10 -2.15 -9.21 0.03
N THR A 11 -1.79 -8.73 -1.15
CA THR A 11 -2.37 -9.20 -2.41
C THR A 11 -1.68 -10.47 -2.91
N LYS A 12 -0.36 -10.61 -2.78
CA LYS A 12 0.43 -11.69 -3.41
C LYS A 12 -0.07 -13.08 -3.05
N LYS A 13 -0.36 -13.34 -1.77
CA LYS A 13 -0.85 -14.63 -1.29
C LYS A 13 -2.20 -15.00 -1.90
N VAL A 14 -3.10 -14.02 -2.08
CA VAL A 14 -4.39 -14.24 -2.73
C VAL A 14 -4.20 -14.60 -4.20
N LEU A 15 -3.24 -13.98 -4.88
CA LEU A 15 -2.93 -14.30 -6.28
C LEU A 15 -2.30 -15.69 -6.42
N GLU A 16 -1.40 -16.06 -5.52
CA GLU A 16 -0.81 -17.40 -5.43
C GLU A 16 -1.89 -18.47 -5.23
N GLU A 17 -2.82 -18.27 -4.28
CA GLU A 17 -3.93 -19.20 -4.02
C GLU A 17 -4.90 -19.35 -5.21
N LEU A 18 -4.96 -18.35 -6.09
CA LEU A 18 -5.79 -18.35 -7.30
C LEU A 18 -5.03 -18.83 -8.55
N ASP A 19 -3.76 -19.22 -8.43
CA ASP A 19 -2.85 -19.52 -9.54
C ASP A 19 -2.84 -18.40 -10.61
N TYR A 20 -2.93 -17.15 -10.16
CA TYR A 20 -2.93 -16.00 -11.05
C TYR A 20 -1.50 -15.58 -11.42
N GLN A 21 -1.16 -15.68 -12.70
CA GLN A 21 0.19 -15.41 -13.22
C GLN A 21 0.33 -14.06 -13.96
N GLY A 22 -0.70 -13.19 -13.89
CA GLY A 22 -0.72 -11.92 -14.62
C GLY A 22 -0.25 -10.71 -13.82
N LEU A 23 -0.34 -9.53 -14.42
CA LEU A 23 -0.08 -8.26 -13.73
C LEU A 23 -1.19 -7.92 -12.72
N ALA A 24 -0.79 -7.31 -11.60
CA ALA A 24 -1.67 -6.77 -10.57
C ALA A 24 -1.29 -5.32 -10.25
N VAL A 25 -2.29 -4.44 -10.26
CA VAL A 25 -2.18 -3.04 -9.84
C VAL A 25 -2.65 -2.95 -8.40
N CYS A 26 -1.72 -2.66 -7.50
CA CYS A 26 -1.91 -2.68 -6.05
C CYS A 26 -1.80 -1.26 -5.46
N ALA A 27 -2.13 -1.12 -4.17
CA ALA A 27 -1.98 0.14 -3.42
C ALA A 27 -2.62 1.35 -4.13
N GLN A 28 -3.85 1.20 -4.62
CA GLN A 28 -4.59 2.24 -5.36
C GLN A 28 -3.86 2.73 -6.62
N GLY A 29 -3.04 1.88 -7.24
CA GLY A 29 -2.26 2.23 -8.43
C GLY A 29 -0.82 2.61 -8.15
N ALA A 30 -0.40 2.70 -6.88
CA ALA A 30 0.97 3.03 -6.54
C ALA A 30 1.97 1.90 -6.82
N GLN A 31 1.50 0.65 -6.96
CA GLN A 31 2.35 -0.52 -7.17
C GLN A 31 1.89 -1.33 -8.39
N VAL A 32 2.84 -1.75 -9.23
CA VAL A 32 2.62 -2.75 -10.29
C VAL A 32 3.42 -3.99 -9.96
N TYR A 33 2.72 -5.09 -9.73
CA TYR A 33 3.27 -6.40 -9.39
C TYR A 33 3.05 -7.39 -10.53
N ASP A 34 4.08 -8.12 -10.89
CA ASP A 34 4.01 -9.28 -11.77
C ASP A 34 3.94 -10.54 -10.91
N ALA A 35 2.76 -11.16 -10.87
CA ALA A 35 2.54 -12.36 -10.09
C ALA A 35 3.25 -13.58 -10.68
N GLY A 36 3.47 -13.62 -12.01
CA GLY A 36 4.15 -14.73 -12.67
C GLY A 36 5.64 -14.80 -12.35
N SER A 37 6.30 -13.65 -12.21
CA SER A 37 7.71 -13.58 -11.81
C SER A 37 7.94 -13.28 -10.33
N GLY A 38 6.87 -12.96 -9.58
CA GLY A 38 6.96 -12.58 -8.18
C GLY A 38 7.64 -11.22 -7.96
N ARG A 39 7.59 -10.30 -8.93
CA ARG A 39 8.37 -9.05 -8.92
C ARG A 39 7.51 -7.81 -8.81
N LEU A 40 7.95 -6.88 -7.97
CA LEU A 40 7.45 -5.51 -7.99
C LEU A 40 8.13 -4.78 -9.16
N LEU A 41 7.38 -4.50 -10.22
CA LEU A 41 7.88 -3.85 -11.43
C LEU A 41 8.02 -2.35 -11.25
N THR A 42 7.11 -1.73 -10.48
CA THR A 42 7.13 -0.30 -10.18
C THR A 42 6.47 -0.07 -8.83
N SER A 43 7.03 0.89 -8.09
CA SER A 43 6.40 1.44 -6.89
C SER A 43 6.59 2.94 -6.81
N VAL A 44 5.54 3.65 -6.43
CA VAL A 44 5.54 5.09 -6.17
C VAL A 44 5.23 5.30 -4.70
N THR A 45 6.22 5.81 -3.96
CA THR A 45 6.05 6.11 -2.54
C THR A 45 5.54 7.53 -2.33
N LEU A 46 4.77 7.75 -1.26
CA LEU A 46 4.38 9.09 -0.84
C LEU A 46 5.57 9.80 -0.17
N GLU A 47 5.90 11.00 -0.63
CA GLU A 47 6.95 11.83 -0.02
C GLU A 47 6.54 12.24 1.40
N ARG A 48 7.50 12.31 2.33
CA ARG A 48 7.23 12.51 3.76
C ARG A 48 6.64 13.88 4.09
N GLY A 49 7.12 14.94 3.43
CA GLY A 49 6.56 16.29 3.53
C GLY A 49 5.11 16.35 3.03
N LEU A 50 4.84 15.75 1.87
CA LEU A 50 3.48 15.64 1.34
C LEU A 50 2.56 14.82 2.27
N ALA A 51 3.05 13.70 2.82
CA ALA A 51 2.30 12.91 3.80
C ALA A 51 1.95 13.72 5.04
N ARG A 52 2.92 14.46 5.60
CA ARG A 52 2.69 15.35 6.74
C ARG A 52 1.64 16.41 6.42
N ARG A 53 1.76 17.06 5.25
CA ARG A 53 0.79 18.08 4.82
C ARG A 53 -0.62 17.52 4.67
N ALA A 54 -0.74 16.31 4.11
CA ALA A 54 -2.04 15.64 3.99
C ALA A 54 -2.66 15.36 5.36
N ILE A 55 -1.87 14.89 6.34
CA ILE A 55 -2.34 14.67 7.71
C ILE A 55 -2.82 15.97 8.35
N GLU A 56 -2.03 17.04 8.29
CA GLU A 56 -2.40 18.37 8.83
C GLU A 56 -3.76 18.84 8.29
N LEU A 57 -3.96 18.76 6.96
CA LEU A 57 -5.19 19.19 6.31
C LEU A 57 -6.42 18.37 6.76
N ILE A 58 -6.25 17.08 7.04
CA ILE A 58 -7.34 16.22 7.51
C ILE A 58 -7.61 16.51 9.00
N GLU A 59 -6.58 16.67 9.82
CA GLU A 59 -6.70 16.95 11.25
C GLU A 59 -7.38 18.30 11.52
N GLU A 60 -7.17 19.30 10.65
CA GLU A 60 -7.89 20.58 10.69
C GLU A 60 -9.43 20.42 10.69
N HIS A 61 -9.95 19.34 10.09
CA HIS A 61 -11.39 19.11 9.95
C HIS A 61 -11.93 17.97 10.83
N THR A 62 -11.05 17.08 11.28
CA THR A 62 -11.45 15.85 11.98
C THR A 62 -10.91 15.75 13.41
N GLY A 63 -10.00 16.64 13.81
CA GLY A 63 -9.20 16.49 15.02
C GLY A 63 -8.06 15.47 14.83
N PRO A 64 -7.34 15.11 15.92
CA PRO A 64 -6.16 14.25 15.82
C PRO A 64 -6.44 12.87 15.23
N LEU A 65 -5.56 12.38 14.36
CA LEU A 65 -5.69 11.06 13.72
C LEU A 65 -4.85 9.98 14.44
N ALA A 66 -5.44 8.80 14.60
CA ALA A 66 -4.68 7.57 14.81
C ALA A 66 -4.25 7.02 13.43
N LEU A 67 -2.95 6.84 13.22
CA LEU A 67 -2.39 6.56 11.90
C LEU A 67 -1.81 5.14 11.78
N ALA A 68 -1.96 4.55 10.60
CA ALA A 68 -1.13 3.46 10.14
C ALA A 68 -0.71 3.68 8.70
N VAL A 69 0.50 3.24 8.37
CA VAL A 69 1.12 3.46 7.06
C VAL A 69 1.75 2.18 6.56
N SER A 70 1.53 1.87 5.28
CA SER A 70 2.22 0.76 4.61
C SER A 70 3.61 1.22 4.21
N ARG A 71 4.64 0.45 4.57
CA ARG A 71 5.95 0.57 3.93
C ARG A 71 5.91 0.01 2.52
N ASP A 72 6.79 0.52 1.68
CA ASP A 72 6.97 0.01 0.33
C ASP A 72 7.70 -1.34 0.34
N GLY A 73 7.60 -2.07 -0.77
CA GLY A 73 8.26 -3.34 -1.02
C GLY A 73 7.30 -4.54 -1.05
N LEU A 74 7.83 -5.68 -1.50
CA LEU A 74 7.11 -6.96 -1.58
C LEU A 74 6.69 -7.51 -0.21
N ASP A 75 7.40 -7.09 0.83
CA ASP A 75 7.23 -7.49 2.22
C ASP A 75 7.09 -6.24 3.12
N GLY A 76 6.56 -5.14 2.57
CA GLY A 76 6.35 -3.90 3.30
C GLY A 76 5.41 -4.08 4.49
N ASP A 77 5.93 -3.84 5.69
CA ASP A 77 5.10 -3.90 6.91
C ASP A 77 4.18 -2.68 7.03
N VAL A 78 3.08 -2.87 7.75
CA VAL A 78 2.25 -1.77 8.24
C VAL A 78 2.82 -1.26 9.57
N LEU A 79 3.22 -0.01 9.60
CA LEU A 79 3.63 0.69 10.81
C LEU A 79 2.41 1.38 11.41
N THR A 80 2.22 1.24 12.71
CA THR A 80 1.11 1.85 13.45
C THR A 80 1.65 2.92 14.39
N GLY A 81 0.96 4.06 14.42
CA GLY A 81 1.20 5.14 15.37
C GLY A 81 0.43 4.92 16.67
N THR A 82 0.69 5.78 17.66
CA THR A 82 -0.04 5.79 18.93
C THR A 82 -1.54 5.90 18.68
N GLY A 83 -2.32 5.03 19.33
CA GLY A 83 -3.79 5.05 19.28
C GLY A 83 -4.41 4.28 18.12
N TYR A 84 -3.63 3.77 17.16
CA TYR A 84 -4.15 2.91 16.09
C TYR A 84 -4.43 1.49 16.61
N ARG A 85 -5.57 0.90 16.26
CA ARG A 85 -6.04 -0.41 16.75
C ARG A 85 -6.67 -1.23 15.64
#